data_AF-A0A973AI40-F1
#
_entry.id   AF-A0A973AI40-F1
#
_cell.length_a   1.000
_cell.length_b   1.000
_cell.length_c   1.000
_cell.angle_alpha   90.00
_cell.angle_beta   90.00
_cell.angle_gamma   90.00
#
_symmetry.space_group_name_H-M   'P 1'
#
loop_
_entity.id
_entity.type
_entity.pdbx_description
1 polymer ?
#
loop_
_entity_poly.entity_id
_entity_poly.type
_entity_poly.pdbx_seq_one_letter_code
_entity_poly.pdbx_strand_id
1 'polypeptide(L)'
;MPDQKRVNIWRAFLNRPNTDSAKTLGVAFLVALGCSVIVSLTAIYLKPLLDANRLRESAGSLVEIVDALGVPVPQVRLVERTSGEYLSRATSDKAALDPDQDLAGLKEVENTLTAYEVRDGARLTLVILPVRGAGYKSTLHGYLALKADLNTIAALTFYQQDETPGMGARIMEKKWQDLWRDKKTADATGAIQIRVVTGAASGIYEVDGISGATRTGNGVSNLVKFWLGTNGYGPYLARLKQQGDG
;
A
#
# COMPACT_ATOMS: atom_id res chain seq x y z
N MET A 1 -54.65 -24.45 42.93
CA MET A 1 -53.32 -23.87 42.61
C MET A 1 -53.51 -22.93 41.42
N PRO A 2 -53.35 -21.60 41.55
CA PRO A 2 -53.52 -20.71 40.42
C PRO A 2 -52.28 -20.72 39.52
N ASP A 3 -52.55 -20.92 38.23
CA ASP A 3 -51.63 -20.94 37.11
C ASP A 3 -50.90 -19.60 36.97
N GLN A 4 -49.62 -19.56 37.34
CA GLN A 4 -48.77 -18.39 37.10
C GLN A 4 -48.49 -18.30 35.59
N LYS A 5 -49.35 -17.56 34.88
CA LYS A 5 -49.08 -17.12 33.50
C LYS A 5 -47.78 -16.33 33.49
N ARG A 6 -46.68 -16.99 33.14
CA ARG A 6 -45.41 -16.34 32.83
C ARG A 6 -45.67 -15.39 31.67
N VAL A 7 -45.77 -14.10 31.96
CA VAL A 7 -45.85 -13.06 30.94
C VAL A 7 -44.55 -13.15 30.17
N ASN A 8 -44.60 -13.71 28.96
CA ASN A 8 -43.45 -13.80 28.10
C ASN A 8 -43.13 -12.37 27.63
N ILE A 9 -42.14 -11.77 28.29
CA ILE A 9 -41.72 -10.36 28.10
C ILE A 9 -41.46 -10.08 26.61
N TRP A 10 -40.98 -11.07 25.86
CA TRP A 10 -40.79 -10.99 24.41
C TRP A 10 -42.10 -10.88 23.63
N ARG A 11 -43.11 -11.68 23.97
CA ARG A 11 -44.44 -11.57 23.34
C ARG A 11 -45.10 -10.24 23.69
N ALA A 12 -44.97 -9.80 24.95
CA ALA A 12 -45.50 -8.50 25.40
C ALA A 12 -44.82 -7.32 24.69
N PHE A 13 -43.52 -7.40 24.43
CA PHE A 13 -42.76 -6.40 23.68
C PHE A 13 -43.14 -6.39 22.18
N LEU A 14 -43.19 -7.57 21.54
CA LEU A 14 -43.52 -7.70 20.11
C LEU A 14 -44.97 -7.30 19.80
N ASN A 15 -45.90 -7.49 20.73
CA ASN A 15 -47.31 -7.15 20.58
C ASN A 15 -47.60 -5.63 20.70
N ARG A 16 -46.63 -4.80 21.06
CA ARG A 16 -46.81 -3.34 21.08
C ARG A 16 -47.08 -2.80 19.66
N PRO A 17 -47.82 -1.69 19.47
CA PRO A 17 -48.00 -1.07 18.17
C PRO A 17 -46.67 -0.62 17.56
N ASN A 18 -46.54 -0.63 16.23
CA ASN A 18 -45.30 -0.22 15.55
C ASN A 18 -45.04 1.30 15.62
N THR A 19 -46.03 2.09 16.05
CA THR A 19 -45.91 3.53 16.29
C THR A 19 -45.48 3.86 17.73
N ASP A 20 -45.37 2.87 18.63
CA ASP A 20 -44.90 3.07 20.00
C ASP A 20 -43.38 3.34 20.03
N SER A 21 -42.99 4.52 20.52
CA SER A 21 -41.59 4.93 20.64
C SER A 21 -40.73 3.92 21.37
N ALA A 22 -41.27 3.25 22.40
CA ALA A 22 -40.51 2.25 23.16
C ALA A 22 -40.26 0.95 22.37
N LYS A 23 -41.19 0.52 21.52
CA LYS A 23 -40.97 -0.61 20.61
C LYS A 23 -39.93 -0.26 19.55
N THR A 24 -40.02 0.94 18.97
CA THR A 24 -39.06 1.45 17.97
C THR A 24 -37.63 1.51 18.54
N LEU A 25 -37.46 2.08 19.73
CA LEU A 25 -36.17 2.13 20.44
C LEU A 25 -35.63 0.73 20.74
N GLY A 26 -36.47 -0.19 21.21
CA GLY A 26 -36.06 -1.56 21.51
C GLY A 26 -35.65 -2.35 20.27
N VAL A 27 -36.39 -2.22 19.16
CA VAL A 27 -36.03 -2.85 17.88
C VAL A 27 -34.73 -2.26 17.34
N ALA A 28 -34.57 -0.94 17.36
CA ALA A 28 -33.33 -0.28 16.95
C ALA A 28 -32.12 -0.78 17.75
N PHE A 29 -32.27 -0.92 19.07
CA PHE A 29 -31.23 -1.49 19.93
C PHE A 29 -30.90 -2.94 19.56
N LEU A 30 -31.91 -3.79 19.34
CA LEU A 30 -31.69 -5.19 18.97
C LEU A 30 -31.01 -5.34 17.60
N VAL A 31 -31.40 -4.52 16.62
CA VAL A 31 -30.76 -4.49 15.29
C VAL A 31 -29.31 -4.01 15.43
N ALA A 32 -29.07 -2.93 16.18
CA ALA A 32 -27.72 -2.42 16.41
C ALA A 32 -26.82 -3.46 17.12
N LEU A 33 -27.36 -4.14 18.14
CA LEU A 33 -26.66 -5.22 18.83
C LEU A 33 -26.35 -6.38 17.88
N GLY A 34 -27.33 -6.82 17.09
CA GLY A 34 -27.14 -7.89 16.11
C GLY A 34 -26.07 -7.55 15.07
N CYS A 35 -26.15 -6.36 14.47
CA CYS A 35 -25.16 -5.89 13.50
C CYS A 35 -23.76 -5.77 14.09
N SER A 36 -23.62 -5.21 15.31
CA SER A 36 -22.32 -5.05 15.96
C SER A 36 -21.64 -6.39 16.28
N VAL A 37 -22.42 -7.39 16.74
CA VAL A 37 -21.91 -8.75 17.00
C VAL A 37 -21.46 -9.42 15.70
N ILE A 38 -22.27 -9.37 14.65
CA ILE A 38 -21.92 -9.98 13.35
C ILE A 38 -20.65 -9.35 12.78
N VAL A 39 -20.56 -8.02 12.75
CA VAL A 39 -19.38 -7.32 12.22
C VAL A 39 -18.13 -7.64 13.05
N SER A 40 -18.24 -7.68 14.39
CA SER A 40 -17.10 -7.96 15.27
C SER A 40 -16.59 -9.39 15.12
N LEU A 41 -17.49 -10.38 15.09
CA LEU A 41 -17.13 -11.79 14.91
C LEU A 41 -16.49 -12.04 13.54
N THR A 42 -17.08 -11.43 12.49
CA THR A 42 -16.55 -11.48 11.12
C THR A 42 -15.14 -10.88 11.09
N ALA A 43 -14.93 -9.71 11.69
CA ALA A 43 -13.63 -9.06 11.70
C ALA A 43 -12.56 -9.88 12.43
N ILE A 44 -12.89 -10.52 13.56
CA ILE A 44 -11.92 -11.33 14.34
C ILE A 44 -11.56 -12.61 13.59
N TYR A 45 -12.54 -13.30 13.00
CA TYR A 45 -12.31 -14.59 12.33
C TYR A 45 -11.67 -14.44 10.95
N LEU A 46 -12.03 -13.40 10.18
CA LEU A 46 -11.49 -13.22 8.82
C LEU A 46 -10.13 -12.51 8.79
N LYS A 47 -9.79 -11.69 9.80
CA LYS A 47 -8.48 -11.01 9.86
C LYS A 47 -7.28 -11.92 9.56
N PRO A 48 -7.10 -13.09 10.20
CA PRO A 48 -5.95 -13.95 9.92
C PRO A 48 -5.95 -14.48 8.47
N LEU A 49 -7.12 -14.74 7.89
CA LEU A 49 -7.23 -15.18 6.49
C LEU A 49 -6.89 -14.04 5.52
N LEU A 50 -7.33 -12.83 5.82
CA LEU A 50 -7.02 -11.63 5.04
C LEU A 50 -5.52 -11.35 5.06
N ASP A 51 -4.89 -11.40 6.23
CA ASP A 51 -3.45 -11.10 6.37
C ASP A 51 -2.60 -12.17 5.67
N ALA A 52 -2.97 -13.45 5.76
CA ALA A 52 -2.30 -14.51 5.01
C ALA A 52 -2.44 -14.34 3.48
N ASN A 53 -3.60 -13.90 3.01
CA ASN A 53 -3.81 -13.63 1.58
C ASN A 53 -2.98 -12.43 1.11
N ARG A 54 -2.90 -11.35 1.89
CA ARG A 54 -2.08 -10.17 1.56
C ARG A 54 -0.59 -10.51 1.46
N LEU A 55 -0.09 -11.34 2.37
CA LEU A 55 1.29 -11.82 2.31
C LEU A 55 1.54 -12.65 1.04
N ARG A 56 0.57 -13.47 0.64
CA ARG A 56 0.64 -14.24 -0.62
C ARG A 56 0.60 -13.35 -1.85
N GLU A 57 -0.24 -12.33 -1.87
CA GLU A 57 -0.32 -11.35 -2.97
C GLU A 57 1.00 -10.59 -3.12
N SER A 58 1.55 -10.09 -2.01
CA SER A 58 2.85 -9.43 -2.00
C SER A 58 3.97 -10.35 -2.50
N ALA A 59 4.05 -11.58 -1.98
CA ALA A 59 5.07 -12.54 -2.42
C ALA A 59 4.90 -12.93 -3.90
N GLY A 60 3.66 -13.17 -4.34
CA GLY A 60 3.35 -13.51 -5.73
C GLY A 60 3.71 -12.39 -6.70
N SER A 61 3.39 -11.14 -6.35
CA SER A 61 3.75 -9.97 -7.15
C SER A 61 5.28 -9.77 -7.25
N LEU A 62 6.03 -10.05 -6.18
CA LEU A 62 7.48 -10.03 -6.24
C LEU A 62 8.03 -11.09 -7.20
N VAL A 63 7.49 -12.31 -7.16
CA VAL A 63 7.86 -13.39 -8.09
C VAL A 63 7.54 -13.00 -9.53
N GLU A 64 6.35 -12.44 -9.79
CA GLU A 64 5.95 -11.98 -11.12
C GLU A 64 6.90 -10.91 -11.66
N ILE A 65 7.30 -9.93 -10.83
CA ILE A 65 8.28 -8.92 -11.24
C ILE A 65 9.65 -9.55 -11.55
N VAL A 66 10.10 -10.50 -10.73
CA VAL A 66 11.39 -11.18 -10.90
C VAL A 66 11.41 -11.97 -12.21
N ASP A 67 10.34 -12.73 -12.47
CA ASP A 67 10.17 -13.51 -13.70
C ASP A 67 10.05 -12.60 -14.93
N ALA A 68 9.25 -11.54 -14.86
CA ALA A 68 9.06 -10.60 -15.97
C ALA A 68 10.34 -9.81 -16.32
N LEU A 69 11.21 -9.58 -15.34
CA LEU A 69 12.52 -8.96 -15.54
C LEU A 69 13.62 -9.96 -15.92
N GLY A 70 13.37 -11.27 -15.78
CA GLY A 70 14.35 -12.32 -16.07
C GLY A 70 15.58 -12.25 -15.18
N VAL A 71 15.42 -11.83 -13.91
CA VAL A 71 16.51 -11.66 -12.95
C VAL A 71 16.57 -12.84 -11.97
N PRO A 72 17.74 -13.15 -11.39
CA PRO A 72 17.80 -14.19 -10.35
C PRO A 72 17.03 -13.76 -9.09
N VAL A 73 16.71 -14.74 -8.24
CA VAL A 73 16.01 -14.51 -6.97
C VAL A 73 16.75 -13.46 -6.15
N PRO A 74 16.09 -12.36 -5.77
CA PRO A 74 16.75 -11.26 -5.07
C PRO A 74 17.06 -11.63 -3.62
N GLN A 75 18.14 -11.06 -3.10
CA GLN A 75 18.52 -11.17 -1.71
C GLN A 75 17.74 -10.16 -0.87
N VAL A 76 17.15 -10.63 0.23
CA VAL A 76 16.43 -9.76 1.17
C VAL A 76 17.45 -8.96 2.00
N ARG A 77 17.17 -7.67 2.18
CA ARG A 77 17.91 -6.75 3.04
C ARG A 77 16.94 -6.04 3.98
N LEU A 78 17.31 -6.02 5.25
CA LEU A 78 16.67 -5.15 6.22
C LEU A 78 17.50 -3.88 6.33
N VAL A 79 16.83 -2.74 6.30
CA VAL A 79 17.45 -1.43 6.16
C VAL A 79 16.89 -0.52 7.24
N GLU A 80 17.74 0.13 8.02
CA GLU A 80 17.31 1.21 8.91
C GLU A 80 17.01 2.45 8.05
N ARG A 81 15.79 2.98 8.19
CA ARG A 81 15.21 3.98 7.30
C ARG A 81 16.00 5.30 7.25
N THR A 82 16.49 5.77 8.39
CA THR A 82 17.07 7.13 8.52
C THR A 82 18.52 7.18 8.04
N SER A 83 19.28 6.13 8.33
CA SER A 83 20.69 5.97 8.05
C SER A 83 20.97 5.21 6.76
N GLY A 84 20.03 4.37 6.32
CA GLY A 84 20.21 3.45 5.20
C GLY A 84 21.10 2.26 5.52
N GLU A 85 21.44 2.01 6.79
CA GLU A 85 22.31 0.90 7.20
C GLU A 85 21.60 -0.45 7.13
N TYR A 86 22.37 -1.52 6.89
CA TYR A 86 21.81 -2.87 6.99
C TYR A 86 21.59 -3.28 8.44
N LEU A 87 20.45 -3.88 8.70
CA LEU A 87 20.09 -4.47 9.99
C LEU A 87 20.20 -5.99 9.93
N SER A 88 20.67 -6.59 11.02
CA SER A 88 20.67 -8.05 11.20
C SER A 88 19.29 -8.58 11.61
N ARG A 89 18.44 -7.73 12.18
CA ARG A 89 17.10 -8.07 12.65
C ARG A 89 16.15 -6.89 12.52
N ALA A 90 14.91 -7.18 12.16
CA ALA A 90 13.87 -6.16 12.08
C ALA A 90 13.41 -5.71 13.47
N THR A 91 13.12 -4.42 13.59
CA THR A 91 12.40 -3.85 14.72
C THR A 91 10.95 -3.55 14.33
N SER A 92 10.07 -3.45 15.33
CA SER A 92 8.66 -3.11 15.11
C SER A 92 8.37 -1.61 15.28
N ASP A 93 9.42 -0.81 15.43
CA ASP A 93 9.31 0.61 15.73
C ASP A 93 8.84 1.39 14.50
N LYS A 94 7.98 2.36 14.75
CA LYS A 94 7.51 3.31 13.75
C LYS A 94 7.78 4.72 14.21
N ALA A 95 7.94 5.62 13.24
CA ALA A 95 8.04 7.05 13.47
C ALA A 95 6.79 7.74 12.90
N ALA A 96 6.22 8.66 13.68
CA ALA A 96 5.21 9.58 13.17
C ALA A 96 5.84 10.51 12.13
N LEU A 97 5.09 10.83 11.08
CA LEU A 97 5.50 11.76 10.04
C LEU A 97 4.86 13.13 10.29
N ASP A 98 5.63 14.19 10.13
CA ASP A 98 5.07 15.53 10.07
C ASP A 98 4.16 15.65 8.83
N PRO A 99 3.02 16.36 8.91
CA PRO A 99 2.07 16.47 7.80
C PRO A 99 2.70 16.96 6.49
N ASP A 100 3.67 17.87 6.57
CA ASP A 100 4.35 18.44 5.41
C ASP A 100 5.33 17.45 4.75
N GLN A 101 5.71 16.40 5.48
CA GLN A 101 6.63 15.36 5.03
C GLN A 101 5.90 14.08 4.60
N ASP A 102 4.62 13.94 4.96
CA ASP A 102 3.79 12.78 4.66
C ASP A 102 3.13 12.85 3.26
N LEU A 103 3.96 12.96 2.22
CA LEU A 103 3.48 13.01 0.84
C LEU A 103 2.62 11.77 0.49
N ALA A 104 2.95 10.61 1.06
CA ALA A 104 2.26 9.35 0.82
C ALA A 104 1.02 9.11 1.71
N GLY A 105 0.68 10.03 2.63
CA GLY A 105 -0.50 9.91 3.49
C GLY A 105 -0.49 8.70 4.44
N LEU A 106 0.69 8.30 4.92
CA LEU A 106 0.92 7.13 5.77
C LEU A 106 0.71 7.42 7.26
N LYS A 107 0.87 8.68 7.69
CA LYS A 107 0.89 9.17 9.09
C LYS A 107 2.06 8.66 9.94
N GLU A 108 2.45 7.41 9.73
CA GLU A 108 3.59 6.75 10.36
C GLU A 108 4.30 5.84 9.35
N VAL A 109 5.61 5.68 9.55
CA VAL A 109 6.46 4.83 8.72
C VAL A 109 7.34 3.95 9.60
N GLU A 110 7.56 2.72 9.16
CA GLU A 110 8.42 1.74 9.82
C GLU A 110 9.89 2.20 9.81
N ASN A 111 10.60 2.09 10.93
CA ASN A 111 12.05 2.39 10.96
C ASN A 111 12.89 1.29 10.33
N THR A 112 12.38 0.05 10.27
CA THR A 112 12.98 -1.02 9.47
C THR A 112 12.24 -1.13 8.13
N LEU A 113 12.96 -0.92 7.03
CA LEU A 113 12.50 -1.17 5.69
C LEU A 113 13.04 -2.51 5.16
N THR A 114 12.31 -3.13 4.24
CA THR A 114 12.80 -4.30 3.51
C THR A 114 13.12 -3.90 2.08
N ALA A 115 14.29 -4.28 1.57
CA ALA A 115 14.67 -4.13 0.16
C ALA A 115 15.09 -5.49 -0.41
N TYR A 116 14.94 -5.65 -1.72
CA TYR A 116 15.31 -6.88 -2.43
C TYR A 116 16.37 -6.53 -3.46
N GLU A 117 17.59 -7.02 -3.26
CA GLU A 117 18.72 -6.73 -4.12
C GLU A 117 19.00 -7.88 -5.09
N VAL A 118 19.17 -7.57 -6.37
CA VAL A 118 19.77 -8.48 -7.33
C VAL A 118 21.21 -8.03 -7.54
N ARG A 119 22.15 -8.95 -7.36
CA ARG A 119 23.58 -8.70 -7.55
C ARG A 119 24.21 -9.75 -8.45
N ASP A 120 25.19 -9.32 -9.23
CA ASP A 120 26.15 -10.17 -9.92
C ASP A 120 27.50 -10.04 -9.20
N GLY A 121 27.81 -11.03 -8.36
CA GLY A 121 28.91 -10.92 -7.40
C GLY A 121 28.72 -9.74 -6.45
N ALA A 122 29.68 -8.80 -6.44
CA ALA A 122 29.60 -7.57 -5.66
C ALA A 122 28.71 -6.49 -6.31
N ARG A 123 28.48 -6.57 -7.62
CA ARG A 123 27.84 -5.52 -8.40
C ARG A 123 26.32 -5.56 -8.25
N LEU A 124 25.72 -4.46 -7.83
CA LEU A 124 24.27 -4.29 -7.85
C LEU A 124 23.79 -4.19 -9.31
N THR A 125 22.77 -4.98 -9.66
CA THR A 125 22.15 -4.96 -11.00
C THR A 125 20.73 -4.42 -10.96
N LEU A 126 20.00 -4.69 -9.87
CA LEU A 126 18.62 -4.26 -9.65
C LEU A 126 18.36 -4.13 -8.14
N VAL A 127 17.50 -3.19 -7.76
CA VAL A 127 16.89 -3.16 -6.41
C VAL A 127 15.38 -3.06 -6.54
N ILE A 128 14.64 -3.87 -5.80
CA ILE A 128 13.18 -3.87 -5.74
C ILE A 128 12.76 -3.41 -4.36
N LEU A 129 11.90 -2.40 -4.32
CA LEU A 129 11.50 -1.68 -3.12
C LEU A 129 9.98 -1.83 -2.93
N PRO A 130 9.51 -2.43 -1.82
CA PRO A 130 8.12 -2.31 -1.41
C PRO A 130 7.76 -0.84 -1.18
N VAL A 131 6.67 -0.39 -1.83
CA VAL A 131 6.15 0.96 -1.73
C VAL A 131 4.66 0.93 -1.41
N ARG A 132 4.20 1.87 -0.57
CA ARG A 132 2.78 2.06 -0.27
C ARG A 132 2.38 3.52 -0.12
N GLY A 133 1.15 3.88 -0.40
CA GLY A 133 0.69 5.26 -0.22
C GLY A 133 -0.80 5.44 -0.45
N ALA A 134 -1.34 6.55 0.01
CA ALA A 134 -2.72 6.91 -0.20
C ALA A 134 -3.00 7.10 -1.71
N GLY A 135 -3.96 6.33 -2.21
CA GLY A 135 -4.63 6.56 -3.48
C GLY A 135 -5.77 7.58 -3.30
N TYR A 136 -6.88 7.38 -4.01
CA TYR A 136 -8.08 8.20 -3.76
C TYR A 136 -8.97 7.61 -2.66
N LYS A 137 -9.21 6.29 -2.72
CA LYS A 137 -10.10 5.56 -1.81
C LYS A 137 -9.36 4.68 -0.82
N SER A 138 -8.18 4.19 -1.20
CA SER A 138 -7.48 3.12 -0.49
C SER A 138 -5.99 3.39 -0.39
N THR A 139 -5.28 2.58 0.42
CA THR A 139 -3.82 2.51 0.35
C THR A 139 -3.42 1.60 -0.80
N LEU A 140 -2.60 2.13 -1.69
CA LEU A 140 -1.98 1.39 -2.78
C LEU A 140 -0.75 0.68 -2.24
N HIS A 141 -0.56 -0.59 -2.59
CA HIS A 141 0.65 -1.35 -2.29
C HIS A 141 1.27 -1.90 -3.57
N GLY A 142 2.59 -1.77 -3.67
CA GLY A 142 3.30 -2.14 -4.87
C GLY A 142 4.79 -2.38 -4.66
N TYR A 143 5.47 -2.67 -5.75
CA TYR A 143 6.92 -2.76 -5.83
C TYR A 143 7.45 -1.83 -6.91
N LEU A 144 8.45 -1.04 -6.54
CA LEU A 144 9.24 -0.22 -7.44
C LEU A 144 10.61 -0.87 -7.64
N ALA A 145 10.91 -1.29 -8.86
CA ALA A 145 12.20 -1.83 -9.24
C ALA A 145 13.04 -0.75 -9.94
N LEU A 146 14.25 -0.52 -9.46
CA LEU A 146 15.24 0.39 -10.05
C LEU A 146 16.43 -0.40 -10.59
N LYS A 147 16.96 0.04 -11.73
CA LYS A 147 18.20 -0.48 -12.31
C LYS A 147 19.40 -0.11 -11.44
N ALA A 148 20.57 -0.65 -11.80
CA ALA A 148 21.85 -0.41 -11.13
C ALA A 148 22.22 1.08 -10.96
N ASP A 149 21.71 1.97 -11.83
CA ASP A 149 21.93 3.42 -11.73
C ASP A 149 21.09 4.11 -10.63
N LEU A 150 20.21 3.36 -9.97
CA LEU A 150 19.29 3.81 -8.91
C LEU A 150 18.39 4.98 -9.31
N ASN A 151 18.19 5.19 -10.61
CA ASN A 151 17.39 6.28 -11.16
C ASN A 151 16.45 5.80 -12.26
N THR A 152 16.87 4.82 -13.06
CA THR A 152 16.04 4.26 -14.13
C THR A 152 15.12 3.18 -13.58
N ILE A 153 13.82 3.33 -13.83
CA ILE A 153 12.79 2.39 -13.40
C ILE A 153 12.84 1.15 -14.30
N ALA A 154 13.01 -0.02 -13.69
CA ALA A 154 12.87 -1.30 -14.36
C ALA A 154 11.41 -1.75 -14.41
N ALA A 155 10.66 -1.52 -13.33
CA ALA A 155 9.23 -1.82 -13.23
C ALA A 155 8.58 -1.05 -12.07
N LEU A 156 7.29 -0.76 -12.20
CA LEU A 156 6.40 -0.43 -11.08
C LEU A 156 5.17 -1.32 -11.19
N THR A 157 4.88 -2.11 -10.15
CA THR A 157 3.67 -2.93 -10.08
C THR A 157 2.87 -2.66 -8.81
N PHE A 158 1.55 -2.88 -8.88
CA PHE A 158 0.64 -2.80 -7.74
C PHE A 158 -0.06 -4.14 -7.56
N TYR A 159 -0.12 -4.62 -6.32
CA TYR A 159 -0.76 -5.90 -5.97
C TYR A 159 -1.97 -5.75 -5.05
N GLN A 160 -2.11 -4.62 -4.36
CA GLN A 160 -3.26 -4.36 -3.48
C GLN A 160 -3.74 -2.92 -3.62
N GLN A 161 -5.05 -2.76 -3.84
CA GLN A 161 -5.77 -1.49 -3.93
C GLN A 161 -7.28 -1.74 -3.82
N ASP A 162 -8.06 -0.72 -3.45
CA ASP A 162 -9.54 -0.74 -3.43
C ASP A 162 -10.10 0.58 -4.03
N GLU A 163 -9.55 0.95 -5.19
CA GLU A 163 -9.97 2.08 -6.02
C GLU A 163 -11.19 1.71 -6.87
N THR A 164 -11.84 2.73 -7.45
CA THR A 164 -13.02 2.50 -8.30
C THR A 164 -12.65 1.69 -9.56
N PRO A 165 -13.31 0.54 -9.83
CA PRO A 165 -13.15 -0.21 -11.08
C PRO A 165 -13.38 0.65 -12.32
N GLY A 166 -12.56 0.48 -13.35
CA GLY A 166 -12.61 1.27 -14.58
C GLY A 166 -12.07 2.71 -14.47
N MET A 167 -11.66 3.15 -13.27
CA MET A 167 -10.98 4.43 -13.03
C MET A 167 -9.64 4.18 -12.33
N GLY A 168 -9.55 4.39 -11.01
CA GLY A 168 -8.31 4.27 -10.27
C GLY A 168 -7.75 2.84 -10.22
N ALA A 169 -8.60 1.82 -10.26
CA ALA A 169 -8.15 0.42 -10.25
C ALA A 169 -7.31 0.05 -11.48
N ARG A 170 -7.36 0.86 -12.54
CA ARG A 170 -6.60 0.65 -13.78
C ARG A 170 -5.07 0.77 -13.59
N ILE A 171 -4.60 1.22 -12.43
CA ILE A 171 -3.17 1.14 -12.05
C ILE A 171 -2.66 -0.31 -11.99
N MET A 172 -3.56 -1.30 -11.88
CA MET A 172 -3.22 -2.73 -11.94
C MET A 172 -3.11 -3.26 -13.37
N GLU A 173 -3.52 -2.49 -14.38
CA GLU A 173 -3.43 -2.92 -15.78
C GLU A 173 -1.96 -2.99 -16.21
N LYS A 174 -1.53 -4.16 -16.70
CA LYS A 174 -0.16 -4.35 -17.22
C LYS A 174 0.23 -3.28 -18.24
N LYS A 175 -0.70 -2.91 -19.13
CA LYS A 175 -0.47 -1.87 -20.15
C LYS A 175 -0.07 -0.52 -19.53
N TRP A 176 -0.66 -0.15 -18.40
CA TRP A 176 -0.31 1.10 -17.72
C TRP A 176 0.98 0.96 -16.90
N GLN A 177 1.18 -0.17 -16.22
CA GLN A 177 2.42 -0.45 -15.49
C GLN A 177 3.65 -0.49 -16.41
N ASP A 178 3.52 -1.01 -17.63
CA ASP A 178 4.59 -1.05 -18.63
C ASP A 178 5.08 0.36 -19.03
N LEU A 179 4.26 1.42 -18.87
CA LEU A 179 4.64 2.81 -19.17
C LEU A 179 5.72 3.36 -18.24
N TRP A 180 5.93 2.73 -17.09
CA TRP A 180 6.94 3.10 -16.11
C TRP A 180 8.34 2.61 -16.49
N ARG A 181 8.44 1.59 -17.35
CA ARG A 181 9.70 1.02 -17.77
C ARG A 181 10.56 2.09 -18.46
N ASP A 182 11.84 2.12 -18.10
CA ASP A 182 12.86 3.02 -18.63
C ASP A 182 12.65 4.52 -18.34
N LYS A 183 11.62 4.87 -17.56
CA LYS A 183 11.46 6.23 -17.02
C LYS A 183 12.55 6.52 -15.98
N LYS A 184 12.89 7.78 -15.80
CA LYS A 184 13.82 8.23 -14.76
C LYS A 184 13.07 8.78 -13.57
N THR A 185 13.60 8.60 -12.37
CA THR A 185 12.98 9.10 -11.14
C THR A 185 13.37 10.55 -10.85
N ALA A 186 14.63 10.89 -11.05
CA ALA A 186 15.24 12.15 -10.66
C ALA A 186 16.05 12.80 -11.79
N ASP A 187 16.10 14.13 -11.77
CA ASP A 187 16.88 14.93 -12.70
C ASP A 187 18.38 15.00 -12.32
N ALA A 188 19.16 15.79 -13.06
CA ALA A 188 20.59 15.95 -12.84
C ALA A 188 20.95 16.58 -11.48
N THR A 189 20.01 17.28 -10.83
CA THR A 189 20.19 17.85 -9.48
C THR A 189 19.91 16.83 -8.37
N GLY A 190 19.34 15.67 -8.72
CA GLY A 190 18.85 14.67 -7.77
C GLY A 190 17.42 14.93 -7.29
N ALA A 191 16.74 15.95 -7.79
CA ALA A 191 15.34 16.21 -7.46
C ALA A 191 14.43 15.17 -8.13
N ILE A 192 13.50 14.58 -7.36
CA ILE A 192 12.58 13.54 -7.87
C ILE A 192 11.48 14.21 -8.71
N GLN A 193 11.54 14.00 -10.03
CA GLN A 193 10.64 14.62 -11.01
C GLN A 193 9.53 13.69 -11.51
N ILE A 194 9.69 12.37 -11.35
CA ILE A 194 8.74 11.38 -11.88
C ILE A 194 7.33 11.62 -11.35
N ARG A 195 6.35 11.65 -12.27
CA ARG A 195 4.95 11.85 -11.94
C ARG A 195 4.02 11.28 -13.00
N VAL A 196 2.81 10.96 -12.56
CA VAL A 196 1.67 10.70 -13.43
C VAL A 196 1.07 12.05 -13.83
N VAL A 197 0.94 12.32 -15.12
CA VAL A 197 0.34 13.57 -15.63
C VAL A 197 -1.14 13.39 -15.93
N THR A 198 -1.84 14.48 -16.25
CA THR A 198 -3.18 14.38 -16.85
C THR A 198 -3.03 14.21 -18.36
N GLY A 199 -3.57 13.11 -18.90
CA GLY A 199 -3.44 12.80 -20.34
C GLY A 199 -2.11 12.11 -20.66
N ALA A 200 -1.55 12.39 -21.84
CA ALA A 200 -0.34 11.74 -22.33
C ALA A 200 0.93 12.38 -21.76
N ALA A 201 1.89 11.55 -21.38
CA ALA A 201 3.22 11.96 -20.97
C ALA A 201 4.00 12.60 -22.13
N SER A 202 4.77 13.64 -21.81
CA SER A 202 5.61 14.37 -22.76
C SER A 202 7.10 14.11 -22.57
N GLY A 203 7.50 13.43 -21.49
CA GLY A 203 8.91 13.28 -21.12
C GLY A 203 9.27 12.02 -20.35
N ILE A 204 10.56 11.91 -20.05
CA ILE A 204 11.18 10.77 -19.34
C ILE A 204 10.81 10.69 -17.85
N TYR A 205 10.32 11.80 -17.29
CA TYR A 205 9.84 11.92 -15.91
C TYR A 205 8.31 11.92 -15.83
N GLU A 206 7.62 11.52 -16.89
CA GLU A 206 6.16 11.55 -16.97
C GLU A 206 5.62 10.19 -17.40
N VAL A 207 4.52 9.80 -16.75
CA VAL A 207 3.72 8.62 -17.07
C VAL A 207 2.29 9.07 -17.36
N ASP A 208 1.65 8.44 -18.35
CA ASP A 208 0.30 8.79 -18.76
C ASP A 208 -0.68 8.71 -17.60
N GLY A 209 -1.58 9.69 -17.56
CA GLY A 209 -2.72 9.70 -16.67
C GLY A 209 -3.79 8.70 -17.05
N ILE A 210 -4.49 8.21 -16.05
CA ILE A 210 -5.69 7.41 -16.23
C ILE A 210 -6.89 8.36 -16.25
N SER A 211 -7.62 8.40 -17.37
CA SER A 211 -8.81 9.25 -17.51
C SER A 211 -9.82 8.98 -16.38
N GLY A 212 -10.31 10.05 -15.74
CA GLY A 212 -11.22 9.97 -14.60
C GLY A 212 -10.57 9.56 -13.26
N ALA A 213 -9.25 9.37 -13.21
CA ALA A 213 -8.54 8.88 -12.01
C ALA A 213 -7.33 9.75 -11.61
N THR A 214 -7.41 11.06 -11.83
CA THR A 214 -6.32 12.02 -11.51
C THR A 214 -5.88 11.94 -10.04
N ARG A 215 -6.81 11.76 -9.09
CA ARG A 215 -6.46 11.64 -7.66
C ARG A 215 -5.63 10.38 -7.36
N THR A 216 -5.98 9.25 -7.98
CA THR A 216 -5.20 8.02 -7.87
C THR A 216 -3.82 8.19 -8.50
N GLY A 217 -3.73 8.81 -9.68
CA GLY A 217 -2.44 9.12 -10.34
C GLY A 217 -1.54 10.05 -9.51
N ASN A 218 -2.13 11.07 -8.88
CA ASN A 218 -1.42 11.93 -7.93
C ASN A 218 -0.93 11.13 -6.71
N GLY A 219 -1.76 10.23 -6.18
CA GLY A 219 -1.37 9.31 -5.11
C GLY A 219 -0.16 8.45 -5.48
N VAL A 220 -0.13 7.90 -6.71
CA VAL A 220 1.03 7.16 -7.22
C VAL A 220 2.27 8.06 -7.35
N SER A 221 2.11 9.28 -7.85
CA SER A 221 3.23 10.23 -7.96
C SER A 221 3.82 10.53 -6.57
N ASN A 222 2.95 10.78 -5.60
CA ASN A 222 3.35 11.14 -4.25
C ASN A 222 3.98 9.97 -3.50
N LEU A 223 3.46 8.74 -3.65
CA LEU A 223 4.06 7.58 -2.98
C LEU A 223 5.45 7.31 -3.54
N VAL A 224 5.67 7.39 -4.86
CA VAL A 224 7.00 7.22 -5.44
C VAL A 224 7.96 8.29 -4.92
N LYS A 225 7.53 9.56 -4.89
CA LYS A 225 8.33 10.66 -4.34
C LYS A 225 8.67 10.48 -2.88
N PHE A 226 7.71 10.05 -2.06
CA PHE A 226 7.92 9.78 -0.64
C PHE A 226 8.96 8.67 -0.43
N TRP A 227 8.78 7.52 -1.10
CA TRP A 227 9.64 6.36 -0.91
C TRP A 227 11.05 6.54 -1.47
N LEU A 228 11.24 7.39 -2.47
CA LEU A 228 12.57 7.76 -2.95
C LEU A 228 13.19 8.95 -2.18
N GLY A 229 12.39 9.63 -1.36
CA GLY A 229 12.80 10.77 -0.55
C GLY A 229 13.52 10.39 0.74
N THR A 230 13.86 11.40 1.53
CA THR A 230 14.62 11.29 2.78
C THR A 230 13.93 10.45 3.85
N ASN A 231 12.60 10.40 3.85
CA ASN A 231 11.81 9.64 4.81
C ASN A 231 11.53 8.20 4.37
N GLY A 232 11.94 7.81 3.16
CA GLY A 232 11.81 6.45 2.64
C GLY A 232 13.18 5.77 2.47
N TYR A 233 13.42 5.24 1.28
CA TYR A 233 14.68 4.59 0.89
C TYR A 233 15.77 5.58 0.46
N GLY A 234 15.54 6.90 0.46
CA GLY A 234 16.54 7.89 0.02
C GLY A 234 17.93 7.70 0.66
N PRO A 235 18.04 7.59 2.00
CA PRO A 235 19.33 7.34 2.67
C PRO A 235 19.99 6.03 2.21
N TYR A 236 19.21 4.97 2.04
CA TYR A 236 19.67 3.67 1.57
C TYR A 236 20.17 3.71 0.12
N LEU A 237 19.43 4.36 -0.78
CA LEU A 237 19.83 4.52 -2.18
C LEU A 237 21.09 5.37 -2.30
N ALA A 238 21.25 6.41 -1.47
CA ALA A 238 22.47 7.20 -1.42
C ALA A 238 23.68 6.36 -0.98
N ARG A 239 23.50 5.50 0.02
CA ARG A 239 24.53 4.54 0.46
C ARG A 239 24.91 3.57 -0.66
N LEU A 240 23.94 2.98 -1.34
CA LEU A 240 24.21 2.05 -2.45
C LEU A 240 24.99 2.71 -3.58
N LYS A 241 24.70 3.97 -3.88
CA LYS A 241 25.44 4.75 -4.88
C LYS A 241 26.92 4.91 -4.49
N GLN A 242 27.19 5.27 -3.24
CA GLN A 242 28.56 5.42 -2.73
C GLN A 242 29.35 4.11 -2.75
N GLN A 243 28.68 2.97 -2.53
CA GLN A 243 29.31 1.65 -2.59
C GLN A 243 29.54 1.13 -4.01
N GLY A 244 28.80 1.62 -5.00
CA GLY A 244 28.96 1.24 -6.41
C GLY A 244 29.99 2.07 -7.17
N ASP A 245 30.34 3.25 -6.66
CA ASP A 245 31.34 4.16 -7.23
C ASP A 245 32.78 3.89 -6.70
N GLY A 246 32.98 2.86 -5.88
CA GLY A 246 34.28 2.43 -5.33
C GLY A 246 34.67 1.03 -5.79
#